data_AF-A0A1C4YL44-F1
#
_entry.id   AF-A0A1C4YL44-F1
#
_cell.length_a   1.000
_cell.length_b   1.000
_cell.length_c   1.000
_cell.angle_alpha   90.00
_cell.angle_beta   90.00
_cell.angle_gamma   90.00
#
_symmetry.space_group_name_H-M   'P 1'
#
loop_
_entity.id
_entity.type
_entity.pdbx_description
1 polymer ?
#
loop_
_entity_poly.entity_id
_entity_poly.type
_entity_poly.pdbx_seq_one_letter_code
_entity_poly.pdbx_strand_id
1 'polypeptide(L)'
;MNSMLRKSVLGIAGLAFTGGVFAGPVAAHADARPVEGKPVAVATVQGAQSKIDLNGEQTANAKAIIAATKKAGLPERAAVISIATSLQESKLENLGHLGDANDHDSLGLFQQRPSSGWGTPEQITDPEYSTLAFL
;
A
#
# COMPACT_ATOMS: atom_id res chain seq x y z
N MET A 1 -42.27 -18.80 -2.10
CA MET A 1 -43.69 -18.52 -1.77
C MET A 1 -43.77 -18.35 -0.26
N ASN A 2 -44.08 -17.12 0.18
CA ASN A 2 -44.35 -16.65 1.55
C ASN A 2 -43.24 -16.84 2.59
N SER A 3 -42.97 -15.95 3.53
CA SER A 3 -43.37 -14.58 3.85
C SER A 3 -42.60 -14.25 5.14
N MET A 4 -42.12 -13.03 5.32
CA MET A 4 -42.44 -12.18 6.49
C MET A 4 -41.36 -11.14 6.74
N LEU A 5 -41.69 -9.94 6.26
CA LEU A 5 -41.26 -8.65 6.78
C LEU A 5 -41.49 -8.59 8.30
N ARG A 6 -40.51 -8.16 9.08
CA ARG A 6 -40.74 -7.57 10.40
C ARG A 6 -39.95 -6.27 10.52
N LYS A 7 -40.67 -5.15 10.39
CA LYS A 7 -40.26 -3.84 10.90
C LYS A 7 -40.35 -3.90 12.42
N SER A 8 -39.32 -3.45 13.13
CA SER A 8 -39.44 -2.96 14.50
C SER A 8 -38.30 -2.00 14.80
N VAL A 9 -38.66 -0.72 14.93
CA VAL A 9 -37.89 0.33 15.58
C VAL A 9 -38.04 0.13 17.08
N LEU A 10 -36.95 0.13 17.83
CA LEU A 10 -36.96 0.42 19.26
C LEU A 10 -35.61 1.00 19.67
N GLY A 11 -35.58 2.30 19.96
CA GLY A 11 -34.45 2.95 20.61
C GLY A 11 -34.58 2.86 22.12
N ILE A 12 -33.47 2.65 22.83
CA ILE A 12 -33.27 2.88 24.27
C ILE A 12 -31.76 3.19 24.39
N ALA A 13 -31.40 4.45 24.54
CA ALA A 13 -31.05 5.11 25.81
C ALA A 13 -29.79 4.53 26.47
N GLY A 14 -28.79 5.39 26.66
CA GLY A 14 -27.51 5.05 27.25
C GLY A 14 -27.60 4.58 28.70
N LEU A 15 -26.60 3.81 29.11
CA LEU A 15 -26.36 3.54 30.52
C LEU A 15 -24.86 3.59 30.78
N ALA A 16 -24.49 4.52 31.64
CA ALA A 16 -23.16 4.75 32.16
C ALA A 16 -22.67 3.53 32.96
N PHE A 17 -21.40 3.17 32.79
CA PHE A 17 -20.74 2.20 33.66
C PHE A 17 -20.16 2.93 34.87
N THR A 18 -20.87 2.84 36.00
CA THR A 18 -20.46 3.35 37.30
C THR A 18 -19.60 2.31 38.03
N GLY A 19 -18.39 2.72 38.44
CA GLY A 19 -17.84 2.43 39.78
C GLY A 19 -17.20 1.06 40.04
N GLY A 20 -15.87 1.01 39.94
CA GLY A 20 -15.02 0.09 40.72
C GLY A 20 -13.92 0.90 41.40
N VAL A 21 -14.05 1.13 42.71
CA VAL A 21 -13.11 1.91 43.53
C VAL A 21 -11.98 0.99 43.98
N PHE A 22 -10.75 1.26 43.54
CA PHE A 22 -9.55 0.86 44.25
C PHE A 22 -8.90 2.12 44.84
N ALA A 23 -8.90 2.18 46.17
CA ALA A 23 -8.29 3.25 46.95
C ALA A 23 -6.76 3.16 46.87
N GLY A 24 -6.14 4.16 46.24
CA GLY A 24 -4.72 4.48 46.34
C GLY A 24 -4.56 5.92 46.86
N PRO A 25 -3.42 6.29 47.47
CA PRO A 25 -3.32 7.49 48.28
C PRO A 25 -3.55 8.76 47.44
N VAL A 26 -4.52 9.53 47.89
CA VAL A 26 -4.78 10.91 47.48
C VAL A 26 -3.60 11.77 47.91
N ALA A 27 -2.79 12.23 46.96
CA ALA A 27 -2.15 13.54 47.00
C ALA A 27 -1.32 13.81 45.73
N ALA A 28 -1.43 15.05 45.25
CA ALA A 28 -0.70 15.70 44.16
C ALA A 28 -1.23 15.49 42.73
N HIS A 29 -1.32 16.61 42.00
CA HIS A 29 -1.87 16.79 40.65
C HIS A 29 -3.37 17.08 40.55
N ALA A 30 -3.91 17.88 41.49
CA ALA A 30 -5.06 18.72 41.19
C ALA A 30 -4.56 20.09 40.70
N ASP A 31 -4.08 20.14 39.46
CA ASP A 31 -3.93 21.42 38.73
C ASP A 31 -4.01 21.20 37.21
N ALA A 32 -5.03 20.43 36.78
CA ALA A 32 -5.39 20.34 35.38
C ALA A 32 -6.28 21.54 35.02
N ARG A 33 -5.66 22.71 34.84
CA ARG A 33 -6.34 23.81 34.15
C ARG A 33 -6.68 23.33 32.74
N PRO A 34 -7.88 23.62 32.19
CA PRO A 34 -8.16 23.31 30.81
C PRO A 34 -7.14 24.04 29.93
N VAL A 35 -6.29 23.29 29.24
CA VAL A 35 -5.47 23.87 28.18
C VAL A 35 -6.43 24.17 27.05
N GLU A 36 -6.78 25.45 26.91
CA GLU A 36 -7.57 25.94 25.79
C GLU A 36 -6.69 25.86 24.52
N GLY A 37 -6.63 24.66 23.95
CA GLY A 37 -5.88 24.37 22.73
C GLY A 37 -6.56 25.04 21.55
N LYS A 38 -6.11 26.24 21.17
CA LYS A 38 -6.47 26.84 19.89
C LYS A 38 -6.10 25.85 18.78
N PRO A 39 -6.97 25.56 17.81
CA PRO A 39 -6.62 24.69 16.70
C PRO A 39 -5.43 25.32 15.97
N VAL A 40 -4.29 24.63 16.01
CA VAL A 40 -3.13 25.02 15.22
C VAL A 40 -3.45 24.64 13.79
N ALA A 41 -3.59 25.64 12.92
CA ALA A 41 -3.76 25.40 11.49
C ALA A 41 -2.51 24.66 10.99
N VAL A 42 -2.67 23.40 10.58
CA VAL A 42 -1.66 22.70 9.79
C VAL A 42 -1.66 23.35 8.41
N ALA A 43 -0.69 24.23 8.18
CA ALA A 43 -0.40 24.69 6.83
C ALA A 43 0.15 23.48 6.06
N THR A 44 -0.69 22.85 5.24
CA THR A 44 -0.24 21.81 4.32
C THR A 44 0.56 22.49 3.21
N VAL A 45 1.88 22.54 3.37
CA VAL A 45 2.77 22.89 2.27
C VAL A 45 2.83 21.67 1.37
N GLN A 46 1.96 21.64 0.35
CA GLN A 46 2.06 20.66 -0.72
C GLN A 46 3.35 20.97 -1.49
N GLY A 47 4.41 20.21 -1.22
CA GLY A 47 5.67 20.33 -1.94
C GLY A 47 5.46 20.09 -3.44
N ALA A 48 6.26 20.75 -4.28
CA ALA A 48 6.24 20.52 -5.72
C ALA A 48 6.44 19.02 -6.00
N GLN A 49 5.51 18.43 -6.76
CA GLN A 49 5.61 17.03 -7.15
C GLN A 49 6.52 16.90 -8.37
N SER A 50 7.56 16.08 -8.25
CA SER A 50 8.37 15.68 -9.40
C SER A 50 7.55 14.82 -10.35
N LYS A 51 7.79 14.98 -11.65
CA LYS A 51 7.19 14.16 -12.71
C LYS A 51 8.30 13.43 -13.46
N ILE A 52 7.97 12.25 -13.97
CA ILE A 52 8.86 11.46 -14.82
C ILE A 52 8.15 11.33 -16.17
N ASP A 53 8.85 11.72 -17.23
CA ASP A 53 8.39 11.46 -18.59
C ASP A 53 8.76 10.01 -18.94
N LEU A 54 7.74 9.19 -19.23
CA LEU A 54 7.93 7.80 -19.61
C LEU A 54 7.99 7.67 -21.13
N ASN A 55 8.93 6.87 -21.62
CA ASN A 55 8.95 6.46 -23.01
C ASN A 55 7.86 5.40 -23.30
N GLY A 56 7.78 4.94 -24.56
CA GLY A 56 6.79 3.96 -24.99
C GLY A 56 6.89 2.61 -24.27
N GLU A 57 8.11 2.12 -24.04
CA GLU A 57 8.37 0.86 -23.35
C GLU A 57 7.96 0.94 -21.88
N GLN A 58 8.43 1.97 -21.17
CA GLN A 58 8.10 2.19 -19.76
C GLN A 58 6.59 2.36 -19.55
N THR A 59 5.92 3.04 -20.49
CA THR A 59 4.45 3.18 -20.49
C THR A 59 3.77 1.82 -20.70
N ALA A 60 4.29 0.98 -21.59
CA ALA A 60 3.75 -0.35 -21.83
C ALA A 60 3.94 -1.27 -20.61
N ASN A 61 5.10 -1.22 -19.97
CA ASN A 61 5.41 -2.00 -18.77
C ASN A 61 4.53 -1.57 -17.58
N ALA A 62 4.35 -0.27 -17.35
CA ALA A 62 3.43 0.23 -16.32
C ALA A 62 1.98 -0.24 -16.56
N LYS A 63 1.53 -0.26 -17.83
CA LYS A 63 0.21 -0.80 -18.19
C LYS A 63 0.12 -2.31 -17.94
N ALA A 64 1.19 -3.06 -18.22
CA ALA A 64 1.25 -4.50 -17.97
C ALA A 64 1.13 -4.82 -16.47
N ILE A 65 1.84 -4.08 -15.62
CA ILE A 65 1.71 -4.17 -14.15
C ILE A 65 0.26 -3.94 -13.72
N ILE A 66 -0.37 -2.85 -14.18
CA ILE A 66 -1.78 -2.53 -13.86
C ILE A 66 -2.73 -3.63 -14.35
N ALA A 67 -2.49 -4.17 -15.54
CA ALA A 67 -3.31 -5.25 -16.10
C ALA A 67 -3.19 -6.53 -15.27
N ALA A 68 -1.97 -6.90 -14.87
CA ALA A 68 -1.70 -8.07 -14.04
C ALA A 68 -2.40 -7.97 -12.68
N THR A 69 -2.28 -6.84 -11.97
CA THR A 69 -2.94 -6.66 -10.67
C THR A 69 -4.46 -6.67 -10.80
N LYS A 70 -5.01 -6.08 -11.86
CA LYS A 70 -6.45 -6.11 -12.13
C LYS A 70 -6.96 -7.52 -12.43
N LYS A 71 -6.22 -8.27 -13.26
CA LYS A 71 -6.54 -9.66 -13.60
C LYS A 71 -6.54 -10.56 -12.36
N ALA A 72 -5.64 -10.29 -11.41
CA ALA A 72 -5.57 -10.99 -10.13
C ALA A 72 -6.60 -10.50 -9.08
N GLY A 73 -7.44 -9.50 -9.39
CA GLY A 73 -8.43 -8.97 -8.45
C GLY A 73 -7.83 -8.21 -7.26
N LEU A 74 -6.59 -7.72 -7.39
CA LEU A 74 -5.89 -7.00 -6.33
C LEU A 74 -6.34 -5.54 -6.24
N PRO A 75 -6.27 -4.91 -5.05
CA PRO A 75 -6.62 -3.50 -4.90
C PRO A 75 -5.68 -2.60 -5.71
N GLU A 76 -6.15 -1.42 -6.10
CA GLU A 76 -5.36 -0.44 -6.88
C GLU A 76 -3.99 -0.13 -6.26
N ARG A 77 -3.91 -0.14 -4.92
CA ARG A 77 -2.67 0.06 -4.18
C ARG A 77 -1.57 -0.96 -4.53
N ALA A 78 -1.93 -2.18 -4.94
CA ALA A 78 -0.96 -3.17 -5.40
C ALA A 78 -0.25 -2.70 -6.67
N ALA A 79 -0.98 -2.16 -7.65
CA ALA A 79 -0.39 -1.60 -8.86
C ALA A 79 0.55 -0.42 -8.55
N VAL A 80 0.15 0.46 -7.63
CA VAL A 80 0.97 1.60 -7.20
C VAL A 80 2.29 1.12 -6.58
N ILE A 81 2.23 0.14 -5.67
CA ILE A 81 3.43 -0.42 -5.03
C ILE A 81 4.32 -1.08 -6.09
N SER A 82 3.77 -1.92 -6.97
CA SER A 82 4.55 -2.59 -8.01
C SER A 82 5.20 -1.62 -8.99
N ILE A 83 4.50 -0.57 -9.42
CA ILE A 83 5.08 0.47 -10.29
C ILE A 83 6.19 1.22 -9.55
N ALA A 84 5.99 1.58 -8.28
CA ALA A 84 7.01 2.28 -7.50
C ALA A 84 8.27 1.43 -7.30
N THR A 85 8.09 0.14 -7.00
CA THR A 85 9.21 -0.81 -6.91
C THR A 85 9.92 -0.93 -8.26
N SER A 86 9.21 -1.19 -9.36
CA SER A 86 9.84 -1.34 -10.67
C SER A 86 10.54 -0.05 -11.16
N LEU A 87 10.02 1.12 -10.80
CA LEU A 87 10.72 2.39 -11.02
C LEU A 87 12.07 2.44 -10.29
N GLN A 88 12.13 1.93 -9.07
CA GLN A 88 13.36 1.91 -8.27
C GLN A 88 14.35 0.86 -8.75
N GLU A 89 13.87 -0.32 -9.13
CA GLU A 89 14.71 -1.45 -9.53
C GLU A 89 15.22 -1.31 -10.97
N SER A 90 14.38 -0.90 -11.92
CA SER A 90 14.74 -0.90 -13.35
C SER A 90 14.30 0.35 -14.11
N LYS A 91 13.76 1.37 -13.44
CA LYS A 91 13.14 2.54 -14.09
C LYS A 91 12.00 2.15 -15.05
N LEU A 92 11.26 1.07 -14.75
CA LEU A 92 10.23 0.46 -15.60
C LEU A 92 10.77 -0.11 -16.93
N GLU A 93 12.07 -0.38 -17.05
CA GLU A 93 12.65 -1.07 -18.20
C GLU A 93 12.66 -2.59 -17.93
N ASN A 94 12.34 -3.40 -18.93
CA ASN A 94 12.31 -4.85 -18.76
C ASN A 94 13.67 -5.44 -19.14
N LEU A 95 14.60 -5.40 -18.18
CA LEU A 95 16.01 -5.68 -18.43
C LEU A 95 16.28 -7.18 -18.62
N GLY A 96 16.91 -7.54 -19.74
CA GLY A 96 17.44 -8.89 -19.97
C GLY A 96 18.82 -9.07 -19.32
N HIS A 97 19.59 -10.06 -19.79
CA HIS A 97 20.96 -10.27 -19.30
C HIS A 97 21.89 -9.15 -19.84
N LEU A 98 22.26 -8.20 -18.99
CA LEU A 98 23.07 -7.03 -19.38
C LEU A 98 24.58 -7.29 -19.48
N GLY A 99 25.01 -8.55 -19.39
CA GLY A 99 26.43 -8.91 -19.45
C GLY A 99 27.16 -8.48 -18.19
N ASP A 100 28.33 -7.86 -18.35
CA ASP A 100 29.13 -7.35 -17.22
C ASP A 100 28.43 -6.25 -16.42
N ALA A 101 27.43 -5.58 -17.00
CA ALA A 101 26.62 -4.57 -16.32
C ALA A 101 25.48 -5.15 -15.48
N ASN A 102 25.29 -6.48 -15.49
CA ASN A 102 24.21 -7.14 -14.76
C ASN A 102 24.59 -7.35 -13.28
N ASP A 103 23.67 -7.04 -12.36
CA ASP A 103 23.85 -7.43 -10.96
C ASP A 103 23.52 -8.92 -10.79
N HIS A 104 24.55 -9.76 -10.82
CA HIS A 104 24.42 -11.23 -10.81
C HIS A 104 23.50 -11.73 -11.94
N ASP A 105 22.47 -12.49 -11.60
CA ASP A 105 21.42 -13.01 -12.48
C ASP A 105 20.09 -12.27 -12.28
N SER A 106 20.13 -11.00 -11.83
CA SER A 106 18.93 -10.16 -11.71
C SER A 106 18.39 -9.80 -13.08
N LEU A 107 17.09 -9.95 -13.29
CA LEU A 107 16.42 -9.70 -14.56
C LEU A 107 15.05 -9.04 -14.35
N GLY A 108 14.56 -8.44 -15.43
CA GLY A 108 13.21 -7.94 -15.58
C GLY A 108 12.88 -6.67 -14.79
N LEU A 109 11.58 -6.38 -14.72
CA LEU A 109 11.03 -5.15 -14.13
C LEU A 109 11.33 -4.97 -12.64
N PHE A 110 11.51 -6.08 -11.92
CA PHE A 110 11.69 -6.10 -10.47
C PHE A 110 13.08 -6.56 -10.05
N GLN A 111 14.01 -6.70 -11.02
CA GLN A 111 15.36 -7.20 -10.79
C GLN A 111 15.36 -8.50 -9.95
N GLN A 112 14.45 -9.41 -10.27
CA GLN A 112 14.29 -10.70 -9.61
C GLN A 112 15.42 -11.65 -10.03
N ARG A 113 15.75 -12.62 -9.18
CA ARG A 113 16.86 -13.56 -9.41
C ARG A 113 16.37 -15.01 -9.51
N PRO A 114 16.62 -15.72 -10.63
CA PRO A 114 16.30 -17.14 -10.76
C PRO A 114 17.01 -17.99 -9.69
N SER A 115 18.28 -17.70 -9.41
CA SER A 115 19.05 -18.38 -8.35
C SER A 115 18.47 -18.21 -6.95
N SER A 116 17.59 -17.21 -6.73
CA SER A 116 16.91 -16.97 -5.46
C SER A 116 15.48 -17.53 -5.43
N GLY A 117 15.06 -18.26 -6.47
CA GLY A 117 13.78 -18.97 -6.50
C GLY A 117 12.59 -18.16 -7.03
N TRP A 118 12.82 -17.00 -7.66
CA TRP A 118 11.75 -16.15 -8.17
C TRP A 118 11.09 -16.65 -9.46
N GLY A 119 11.70 -17.60 -10.16
CA GLY A 119 11.21 -18.14 -11.44
C GLY A 119 12.35 -18.38 -12.43
N THR A 120 12.06 -18.94 -13.61
CA THR A 120 13.04 -19.02 -14.72
C THR A 120 13.30 -17.64 -15.32
N PRO A 121 14.42 -17.42 -16.04
CA PRO A 121 14.67 -16.16 -16.75
C PRO A 121 13.49 -15.69 -17.62
N GLU A 122 12.84 -16.60 -18.34
CA GLU A 122 11.68 -16.30 -19.19
C GLU A 122 10.47 -15.87 -18.35
N GLN A 123 10.28 -16.48 -17.19
CA GLN A 123 9.19 -16.13 -16.28
C GLN A 123 9.41 -14.74 -15.66
N ILE A 124 10.60 -14.47 -15.11
CA ILE A 124 10.85 -13.21 -14.41
C ILE A 124 11.08 -12.01 -15.36
N THR A 125 11.25 -12.27 -16.67
CA THR A 125 11.20 -11.25 -17.72
C THR A 125 9.81 -11.11 -18.35
N ASP A 126 8.84 -11.95 -18.00
CA ASP A 126 7.43 -11.72 -18.33
C ASP A 126 6.82 -10.71 -17.35
N PRO A 127 6.30 -9.57 -17.81
CA PRO A 127 5.75 -8.55 -16.91
C PRO A 127 4.57 -9.00 -16.06
N GLU A 128 3.74 -9.93 -16.55
CA GLU A 128 2.60 -10.43 -15.78
C GLU A 128 3.08 -11.33 -14.64
N TYR A 129 3.89 -12.34 -14.97
CA TYR A 129 4.45 -13.27 -13.99
C TYR A 129 5.28 -12.54 -12.94
N SER A 130 6.25 -11.72 -13.35
CA SER A 130 7.16 -11.02 -12.42
C SER A 130 6.40 -10.10 -11.46
N THR A 131 5.34 -9.43 -11.93
CA THR A 131 4.44 -8.62 -11.08
C THR A 131 3.71 -9.47 -10.04
N LEU A 132 3.17 -10.63 -10.44
CA LEU A 132 2.43 -11.50 -9.54
C LEU A 132 3.34 -12.29 -8.59
N ALA A 133 4.57 -12.57 -8.98
CA ALA A 133 5.56 -13.18 -8.10
C ALA A 133 5.95 -12.20 -6.97
N PHE A 134 6.02 -10.90 -7.27
CA PHE A 134 6.37 -9.84 -6.30
C PHE A 134 5.28 -9.56 -5.24
N LEU A 135 4.00 -9.76 -5.57
CA LEU A 135 2.84 -9.39 -4.73
C LEU A 135 2.30 -10.56 -3.91
#